data_AF-A0AAN6YXR8-F1
#
_entry.id   AF-A0AAN6YXR8-F1
#
_cell.length_a   1.000
_cell.length_b   1.000
_cell.length_c   1.000
_cell.angle_alpha   90.00
_cell.angle_beta   90.00
_cell.angle_gamma   90.00
#
_symmetry.space_group_name_H-M   'P 1'
#
loop_
_entity.id
_entity.type
_entity.pdbx_description
1 polymer ?
#
loop_
_entity_poly.entity_id
_entity_poly.type
_entity_poly.pdbx_seq_one_letter_code
_entity_poly.pdbx_strand_id
1 'polypeptide(L)' 'ALDGKEKALGQDHTLILDRVTNLGLLYQSQGQLTEAESKYRRALSGFQAALGPSHWKTQIVIRNLDLLTHA' A
#
# COMPACT_ATOMS: atom_id res chain seq x y z
N ALA A 1 -18.22 -5.57 -3.79
CA ALA A 1 -17.76 -6.96 -3.61
C ALA A 1 -16.25 -7.04 -3.87
N LEU A 2 -15.43 -6.90 -2.82
CA LEU A 2 -13.96 -7.00 -2.87
C LEU A 2 -13.46 -8.33 -2.29
N ASP A 3 -14.15 -8.84 -1.27
CA ASP A 3 -13.82 -10.08 -0.55
C ASP A 3 -13.62 -11.31 -1.45
N GLY A 4 -14.37 -11.41 -2.56
CA GLY A 4 -14.30 -12.55 -3.48
C GLY A 4 -13.02 -12.57 -4.33
N LYS A 5 -12.45 -11.42 -4.69
CA LYS A 5 -11.19 -11.33 -5.45
C LYS A 5 -9.97 -11.49 -4.55
N GLU A 6 -10.05 -11.00 -3.31
CA GLU A 6 -8.98 -11.15 -2.32
C GLU A 6 -8.73 -12.62 -1.94
N LYS A 7 -9.78 -13.45 -1.86
CA LYS A 7 -9.65 -14.88 -1.59
C LYS A 7 -9.00 -15.69 -2.72
N ALA A 8 -9.23 -15.30 -3.98
CA ALA A 8 -8.80 -16.09 -5.13
C ALA A 8 -7.32 -15.87 -5.50
N LEU A 9 -6.79 -14.67 -5.25
CA LEU A 9 -5.43 -14.28 -5.65
C LEU A 9 -4.44 -14.22 -4.49
N GLY A 10 -4.90 -14.34 -3.25
CA GLY A 10 -4.13 -14.06 -2.03
C GLY A 10 -4.06 -12.55 -1.77
N GLN A 11 -4.06 -12.17 -0.49
CA GLN A 11 -4.08 -10.76 -0.07
C GLN A 11 -2.84 -9.96 -0.49
N ASP A 12 -1.77 -10.65 -0.91
CA ASP A 12 -0.50 -10.09 -1.34
C ASP A 12 -0.36 -9.99 -2.86
N HIS A 13 -1.42 -10.29 -3.62
CA HIS A 13 -1.38 -10.10 -5.07
C HIS A 13 -1.15 -8.62 -5.42
N THR A 14 -0.20 -8.35 -6.30
CA THR A 14 0.28 -6.98 -6.61
C THR A 14 -0.83 -6.01 -7.01
N LEU A 15 -1.88 -6.48 -7.68
CA LEU A 15 -3.08 -5.67 -8.00
C LEU A 15 -3.88 -5.24 -6.76
N ILE A 16 -3.99 -6.07 -5.73
CA ILE A 16 -4.64 -5.70 -4.47
C ILE A 16 -3.78 -4.68 -3.74
N LEU A 17 -2.46 -4.90 -3.71
CA LEU A 17 -1.51 -3.97 -3.11
C LEU A 17 -1.54 -2.59 -3.78
N ASP A 18 -1.65 -2.51 -5.11
CA ASP A 18 -1.84 -1.25 -5.83
C ASP A 18 -3.11 -0.51 -5.35
N ARG A 19 -4.20 -1.24 -5.07
CA ARG A 19 -5.45 -0.65 -4.55
C ARG A 19 -5.28 -0.17 -3.11
N VAL A 20 -4.58 -0.93 -2.28
CA VAL A 20 -4.26 -0.54 -0.91
C VAL A 20 -3.41 0.74 -0.91
N THR A 21 -2.38 0.84 -1.76
CA THR A 21 -1.57 2.07 -1.90
C THR A 21 -2.42 3.27 -2.33
N ASN A 22 -3.35 3.10 -3.27
CA ASN A 22 -4.25 4.17 -3.69
C ASN A 22 -5.21 4.63 -2.59
N LEU A 23 -5.66 3.72 -1.72
CA LEU A 23 -6.42 4.11 -0.53
C LEU A 23 -5.57 4.93 0.45
N GLY A 24 -4.28 4.61 0.59
CA GLY A 24 -3.35 5.43 1.36
C GLY A 24 -3.26 6.87 0.85
N LEU A 25 -3.10 7.03 -0.46
CA LEU A 25 -3.07 8.35 -1.12
C LEU A 25 -4.38 9.13 -0.91
N LEU A 26 -5.52 8.45 -1.02
CA LEU A 26 -6.82 9.06 -0.79
C LEU A 26 -6.95 9.58 0.66
N TYR A 27 -6.60 8.76 1.65
CA TYR A 27 -6.64 9.18 3.06
C TYR A 27 -5.67 10.31 3.36
N GLN A 28 -4.46 10.27 2.78
CA GLN A 28 -3.49 11.35 2.90
C GLN A 28 -4.05 12.68 2.36
N SER A 29 -4.72 12.66 1.20
CA SER A 29 -5.35 13.85 0.62
C SER A 29 -6.49 14.41 1.48
N GLN A 30 -7.10 13.59 2.33
CA GLN A 30 -8.17 13.97 3.26
C GLN A 30 -7.63 14.39 4.65
N GLY A 31 -6.30 14.37 4.85
CA GLY A 31 -5.68 14.65 6.16
C GLY A 31 -5.81 13.50 7.17
N GLN A 32 -6.29 12.33 6.75
CA GLN A 32 -6.42 11.14 7.58
C GLN A 32 -5.10 10.36 7.62
N LEU A 33 -4.10 10.93 8.30
CA LEU A 33 -2.72 10.44 8.23
C LEU A 33 -2.55 9.04 8.85
N THR A 34 -3.26 8.73 9.94
CA THR A 34 -3.19 7.40 10.58
C THR A 34 -3.71 6.29 9.68
N GLU A 35 -4.84 6.52 9.01
CA GLU A 35 -5.41 5.58 8.05
C GLU A 35 -4.52 5.43 6.82
N ALA A 36 -3.94 6.52 6.33
CA ALA A 36 -2.98 6.51 5.23
C ALA A 36 -1.74 5.67 5.56
N GLU A 37 -1.15 5.87 6.74
CA GLU A 37 0.01 5.12 7.22
C GLU A 37 -0.30 3.62 7.30
N SER A 38 -1.47 3.26 7.84
CA SER A 38 -1.92 1.87 7.92
C SER A 38 -1.98 1.21 6.53
N LYS A 39 -2.51 1.92 5.51
CA LYS A 39 -2.55 1.40 4.15
C LYS A 39 -1.16 1.26 3.55
N TYR A 40 -0.29 2.25 3.68
CA TYR A 40 1.07 2.17 3.15
C TYR A 40 1.89 1.07 3.81
N ARG A 41 1.82 0.87 5.14
CA ARG A 41 2.52 -0.23 5.82
C ARG A 41 2.06 -1.60 5.34
N ARG A 42 0.75 -1.79 5.16
CA ARG A 42 0.21 -3.05 4.60
C ARG A 42 0.72 -3.27 3.17
N ALA A 43 0.63 -2.26 2.31
CA ALA A 43 1.12 -2.37 0.93
C ALA A 43 2.63 -2.62 0.86
N LEU A 44 3.42 -1.98 1.72
CA LEU A 44 4.86 -2.14 1.79
C LEU A 44 5.25 -3.59 2.12
N SER A 45 4.64 -4.16 3.16
CA SER A 45 4.90 -5.56 3.55
C SER A 45 4.58 -6.53 2.42
N GLY A 46 3.43 -6.36 1.76
CA GLY A 46 3.05 -7.21 0.63
C GLY A 46 3.98 -7.06 -0.58
N PHE A 47 4.36 -5.82 -0.95
CA PHE A 47 5.25 -5.61 -2.10
C PHE A 47 6.68 -6.09 -1.83
N GLN A 48 7.18 -5.95 -0.60
CA GLN A 48 8.47 -6.52 -0.21
C GLN A 48 8.46 -8.05 -0.33
N ALA A 49 7.39 -8.72 0.12
CA ALA A 49 7.26 -10.16 0.02
C ALA A 49 7.12 -10.64 -1.44
N ALA A 50 6.31 -9.94 -2.25
CA ALA A 50 6.00 -10.37 -3.62
C ALA A 50 7.08 -10.01 -4.66
N LEU A 51 7.73 -8.85 -4.51
CA LEU A 51 8.61 -8.26 -5.53
C LEU A 51 10.01 -7.93 -5.03
N GLY A 52 10.23 -7.94 -3.71
CA GLY A 52 11.48 -7.53 -3.08
C GLY A 52 11.58 -6.02 -2.81
N PRO A 53 12.54 -5.61 -1.94
CA PRO A 53 12.67 -4.23 -1.47
C PRO A 53 13.12 -3.25 -2.57
N SER A 54 13.91 -3.69 -3.54
CA SER A 54 14.45 -2.83 -4.60
C SER A 54 13.49 -2.61 -5.78
N HIS A 55 12.35 -3.31 -5.81
CA HIS A 55 11.39 -3.18 -6.89
C HIS A 55 10.73 -1.79 -6.88
N TRP A 56 10.50 -1.21 -8.07
CA TRP A 56 10.02 0.18 -8.20
C TRP A 56 8.68 0.43 -7.48
N LYS A 57 7.75 -0.54 -7.48
CA LYS A 57 6.49 -0.44 -6.72
C LYS A 57 6.73 -0.36 -5.21
N THR A 58 7.65 -1.15 -4.68
CA THR A 58 8.03 -1.12 -3.27
C THR A 58 8.64 0.24 -2.92
N GLN A 59 9.51 0.77 -3.78
CA GLN A 59 10.14 2.08 -3.61
C GLN A 59 9.12 3.24 -3.64
N ILE A 60 8.07 3.15 -4.46
CA ILE A 60 6.98 4.14 -4.45
C ILE A 60 6.27 4.17 -3.09
N VAL A 61 5.95 3.00 -2.52
CA VAL A 61 5.27 2.95 -1.23
C VAL A 61 6.17 3.47 -0.11
N ILE A 62 7.47 3.16 -0.14
CA ILE A 62 8.45 3.73 0.81
C ILE A 62 8.42 5.26 0.72
N ARG A 63 8.56 5.83 -0.48
CA ARG A 63 8.53 7.28 -0.66
C ARG A 63 7.23 7.93 -0.15
N ASN A 64 6.08 7.29 -0.38
CA ASN A 64 4.80 7.81 0.10
C ASN A 64 4.71 7.77 1.64
N LEU A 65 5.24 6.71 2.27
CA LEU A 65 5.29 6.59 3.72
C LEU A 65 6.27 7.59 4.35
N ASP A 66 7.41 7.83 3.70
CA ASP A 66 8.38 8.83 4.13
C ASP A 66 7.76 10.23 4.06
N LEU A 67 7.13 10.59 2.93
CA LEU A 67 6.44 11.88 2.78
C LEU A 67 5.30 12.07 3.79
N LEU A 68 4.64 10.98 4.20
CA LEU A 68 3.57 11.04 5.19
C LEU A 68 4.09 11.25 6.62
N THR A 69 5.24 10.65 6.95
CA THR A 69 5.82 10.67 8.31
C THR A 69 6.74 11.88 8.56
N HIS A 70 7.16 12.56 7.49
CA HIS A 70 7.99 13.78 7.55
C HIS A 70 7.20 15.07 7.21
N ALA A 71 5.86 14.99 7.10
CA ALA A 71 4.95 16.12 6.92
C ALA A 71 4.39 16.60 8.26
#